data_AF-A0A165FXQ2-F1
#
_entry.id   AF-A0A165FXQ2-F1
#
_cell.length_a   1.000
_cell.length_b   1.000
_cell.length_c   1.000
_cell.angle_alpha   90.00
_cell.angle_beta   90.00
_cell.angle_gamma   90.00
#
_symmetry.space_group_name_H-M   'P 1'
#
loop_
_entity.id
_entity.type
_entity.pdbx_description
1 polymer ?
#
loop_
_entity_poly.entity_id
_entity_poly.type
_entity_poly.pdbx_seq_one_letter_code
_entity_poly.pdbx_strand_id
1 'polypeptide(L)'
;MDLESELATAVQNDRIIVVPVASLAFAVYDYTLTLRAEVQLVWRAKWTPGTALFLIVRYLPFVYFPLLLIQMLVQAPSEALCTRFLYGSQYMIIIQGALSETVIALRTWALWDRRRGVAVLLVLLWCEAIIVCTFYTHSALSVEESDSLQLPTIPHRRYLRDASDSPGFGLAGCIWIADGTGAQLTNSYIAWTVSETLYLYLTLIRGAIHWRNKSFANLLTVLYRDAFLVSFVYSGIAITALVLLHTGQPVWANAFTMFYAASKAVLPGRIILNLREAAMSLDNWDIPTMAPSPSMISLHSPPRRTSTDTDRV
;
A
#
# COMPACT_ATOMS: atom_id res chain seq x y z
N MET A 1 7.16 18.89 -39.76
CA MET A 1 6.94 18.25 -38.45
C MET A 1 7.22 19.35 -37.46
N ASP A 2 6.16 19.88 -36.85
CA ASP A 2 6.11 21.28 -36.46
C ASP A 2 6.56 21.46 -35.01
N LEU A 3 7.28 22.54 -34.72
CA LEU A 3 7.82 22.89 -33.39
C LEU A 3 6.76 22.81 -32.27
N GLU A 4 5.49 23.08 -32.57
CA GLU A 4 4.38 22.93 -31.63
C GLU A 4 4.14 21.46 -31.22
N SER A 5 4.29 20.51 -32.15
CA SER A 5 4.18 19.08 -31.86
C SER A 5 5.37 18.57 -31.02
N GLU A 6 6.57 19.10 -31.26
CA GLU A 6 7.75 18.82 -30.44
C GLU A 6 7.61 19.38 -29.01
N LEU A 7 7.12 20.61 -28.88
CA LEU A 7 6.90 21.23 -27.57
C LEU A 7 5.79 20.50 -26.78
N ALA A 8 4.68 20.15 -27.44
CA ALA A 8 3.59 19.41 -26.80
C ALA A 8 4.04 18.04 -26.29
N THR A 9 4.85 17.33 -27.06
CA THR A 9 5.37 16.01 -26.66
C THR A 9 6.42 16.10 -25.56
N ALA A 10 7.28 17.12 -25.56
CA ALA A 10 8.23 17.37 -24.48
C ALA A 10 7.52 17.68 -23.15
N VAL A 11 6.51 18.53 -23.17
CA VAL A 11 5.69 18.85 -21.98
C VAL A 11 4.94 17.62 -21.46
N GLN A 12 4.47 16.75 -22.35
CA GLN A 12 3.77 15.53 -21.95
C GLN A 12 4.70 14.50 -21.29
N ASN A 13 5.91 14.33 -21.81
CA ASN A 13 6.92 13.45 -21.20
C ASN A 13 7.30 13.92 -19.80
N ASP A 14 7.54 15.24 -19.64
CA ASP A 14 7.90 15.82 -18.34
C ASP A 14 6.81 15.57 -17.29
N ARG A 15 5.54 15.76 -17.67
CA ARG A 15 4.39 15.48 -16.79
C ARG A 15 4.30 14.01 -16.35
N ILE A 16 4.65 13.06 -17.23
CA ILE A 16 4.59 11.62 -16.91
C ILE A 16 5.67 11.23 -15.90
N ILE A 17 6.85 11.87 -15.93
CA ILE A 17 7.96 11.57 -15.00
C ILE A 17 7.75 12.23 -13.63
N VAL A 18 7.19 13.44 -13.59
CA VAL A 18 6.95 14.16 -12.32
C VAL A 18 6.05 13.37 -11.38
N VAL A 19 5.07 12.65 -11.92
CA VAL A 19 4.09 11.88 -11.15
C VAL A 19 4.73 10.78 -10.28
N PRO A 20 5.49 9.80 -10.81
CA PRO A 20 6.13 8.76 -9.99
C PRO A 20 7.18 9.34 -9.04
N VAL A 21 7.85 10.44 -9.39
CA VAL A 21 8.75 11.15 -8.47
C VAL A 21 7.96 11.72 -7.27
N ALA A 22 6.83 12.38 -7.52
CA ALA A 22 5.97 12.91 -6.46
C ALA A 22 5.39 11.80 -5.58
N SER A 23 4.98 10.67 -6.16
CA SER A 23 4.50 9.51 -5.43
C SER A 23 5.59 8.86 -4.56
N LEU A 24 6.82 8.74 -5.08
CA LEU A 24 7.95 8.27 -4.30
C LEU A 24 8.29 9.25 -3.17
N ALA A 25 8.29 10.56 -3.44
CA ALA A 25 8.51 11.58 -2.43
C ALA A 25 7.45 11.53 -1.32
N PHE A 26 6.19 11.28 -1.66
CA PHE A 26 5.11 11.05 -0.70
C PHE A 26 5.38 9.83 0.20
N ALA A 27 5.82 8.70 -0.39
CA ALA A 27 6.18 7.50 0.37
C ALA A 27 7.41 7.73 1.28
N VAL A 28 8.44 8.42 0.79
CA VAL A 28 9.62 8.81 1.57
C VAL A 28 9.22 9.71 2.73
N TYR A 29 8.40 10.73 2.46
CA TYR A 29 7.94 11.67 3.48
C TYR A 29 7.20 10.93 4.60
N ASP A 30 6.26 10.05 4.25
CA ASP A 30 5.57 9.21 5.23
C ASP A 30 6.53 8.35 6.04
N TYR A 31 7.50 7.72 5.37
CA TYR A 31 8.51 6.88 6.00
C TYR A 31 9.30 7.67 7.06
N THR A 32 9.79 8.87 6.72
CA THR A 32 10.55 9.69 7.66
C THR A 32 9.74 10.09 8.90
N LEU A 33 8.46 10.42 8.73
CA LEU A 33 7.59 10.79 9.85
C LEU A 33 7.32 9.63 10.80
N THR A 34 7.20 8.42 10.26
CA THR A 34 6.78 7.23 11.03
C THR A 34 7.94 6.35 11.48
N LEU A 35 9.18 6.64 11.04
CA LEU A 35 10.39 5.87 11.34
C LEU A 35 10.62 5.66 12.85
N ARG A 36 10.43 6.71 13.65
CA ARG A 36 10.64 6.62 15.11
C ARG A 36 9.68 5.61 15.74
N ALA A 37 8.39 5.71 15.40
CA ALA A 37 7.38 4.77 15.88
C ALA A 37 7.65 3.36 15.35
N GLU A 38 8.08 3.24 14.10
CA GLU A 38 8.42 1.95 13.48
C GLU A 38 9.56 1.24 14.23
N VAL A 39 10.66 1.94 14.53
CA VAL A 39 11.79 1.37 15.27
C VAL A 39 11.34 0.84 16.63
N GLN A 40 10.44 1.55 17.31
CA GLN A 40 9.95 1.16 18.63
C GLN A 40 8.93 0.01 18.57
N LEU A 41 7.96 0.08 17.67
CA LEU A 41 6.81 -0.82 17.61
C LEU A 41 7.03 -2.06 16.74
N VAL A 42 8.00 -2.02 15.83
CA VAL A 42 8.22 -3.06 14.81
C VAL A 42 9.58 -3.70 14.97
N TRP A 43 10.66 -2.92 14.92
CA TRP A 43 12.03 -3.45 14.92
C TRP A 43 12.45 -4.01 16.27
N ARG A 44 12.02 -3.40 17.37
CA ARG A 44 12.28 -3.88 18.74
C ARG A 44 11.28 -4.92 19.23
N ALA A 45 10.19 -5.13 18.49
CA ALA A 45 9.16 -6.10 18.84
C ALA A 45 9.56 -7.51 18.38
N LYS A 46 8.88 -8.53 18.93
CA LYS A 46 9.05 -9.92 18.48
C LYS A 46 8.62 -10.04 17.01
N TRP A 47 9.39 -10.78 16.22
CA TRP A 47 9.05 -11.06 14.84
C TRP A 47 7.81 -11.94 14.76
N THR A 48 6.81 -11.46 14.03
CA THR A 48 5.56 -12.18 13.74
C THR A 48 5.32 -12.15 12.23
N PRO A 49 4.47 -13.03 11.67
CA PRO A 49 4.08 -12.93 10.26
C PRO A 49 3.52 -11.56 9.89
N GLY A 50 2.81 -10.90 10.80
CA GLY A 50 2.33 -9.53 10.61
C GLY A 50 3.45 -8.47 10.56
N THR A 51 4.56 -8.69 11.28
CA THR A 51 5.77 -7.86 11.16
C THR A 51 6.40 -8.01 9.77
N ALA A 52 6.53 -9.24 9.26
CA ALA A 52 7.05 -9.47 7.92
C ALA A 52 6.17 -8.83 6.84
N LEU A 53 4.84 -9.04 6.91
CA LEU A 53 3.88 -8.42 6.00
C LEU A 53 3.99 -6.89 6.01
N PHE A 54 4.08 -6.28 7.19
CA PHE A 54 4.25 -4.83 7.34
C PHE A 54 5.52 -4.33 6.63
N LEU A 55 6.66 -4.98 6.85
CA LEU A 55 7.93 -4.57 6.25
C LEU A 55 7.87 -4.70 4.71
N ILE A 56 7.31 -5.80 4.19
CA ILE A 56 7.21 -5.99 2.74
C ILE A 56 6.32 -4.89 2.12
N VAL A 57 5.10 -4.67 2.65
CA VAL A 57 4.18 -3.63 2.16
C VAL A 57 4.82 -2.25 2.16
N ARG A 58 5.62 -1.95 3.19
CA ARG A 58 6.18 -0.62 3.43
C ARG A 58 7.42 -0.35 2.60
N TYR A 59 8.25 -1.35 2.33
CA TYR A 59 9.54 -1.16 1.65
C TYR A 59 9.52 -1.48 0.16
N LEU A 60 8.53 -2.23 -0.33
CA LEU A 60 8.39 -2.55 -1.75
C LEU A 60 8.33 -1.32 -2.69
N PRO A 61 7.74 -0.15 -2.32
CA PRO A 61 7.80 1.07 -3.14
C PRO A 61 9.19 1.58 -3.46
N PHE A 62 10.14 1.38 -2.56
CA PHE A 62 11.54 1.77 -2.79
C PHE A 62 12.24 0.86 -3.81
N VAL A 63 11.59 -0.20 -4.27
CA VAL A 63 12.06 -1.05 -5.37
C VAL A 63 11.32 -0.69 -6.65
N TYR A 64 9.98 -0.66 -6.63
CA TYR A 64 9.21 -0.52 -7.87
C TYR A 64 9.18 0.91 -8.43
N PHE A 65 9.18 1.97 -7.60
CA PHE A 65 9.24 3.34 -8.12
C PHE A 65 10.57 3.65 -8.79
N PRO A 66 11.75 3.29 -8.22
CA PRO A 66 13.01 3.42 -8.94
C PRO A 66 13.05 2.60 -10.22
N LEU A 67 12.50 1.38 -10.22
CA LEU A 67 12.40 0.56 -11.42
C LEU A 67 11.57 1.26 -12.52
N LEU A 68 10.44 1.86 -12.13
CA LEU A 68 9.59 2.64 -13.01
C LEU A 68 10.31 3.90 -13.53
N LEU A 69 11.09 4.59 -12.70
CA LEU A 69 11.86 5.75 -13.13
C LEU A 69 13.00 5.37 -14.09
N ILE A 70 13.72 4.27 -13.81
CA ILE A 70 14.77 3.75 -14.71
C ILE A 70 14.15 3.38 -16.05
N GLN A 71 13.00 2.71 -16.04
CA GLN A 71 12.22 2.41 -17.24
C GLN A 71 11.94 3.70 -18.04
N MET A 72 11.54 4.80 -17.40
CA MET A 72 11.21 6.06 -18.09
C MET A 72 12.44 6.85 -18.56
N LEU A 73 13.61 6.61 -17.97
CA LEU A 73 14.82 7.43 -18.18
C LEU A 73 15.93 6.71 -18.97
N VAL A 74 15.77 5.42 -19.28
CA VAL A 74 16.78 4.66 -20.02
C VAL A 74 16.99 5.25 -21.42
N GLN A 75 18.26 5.42 -21.80
CA GLN A 75 18.66 5.93 -23.11
C GLN A 75 18.75 4.76 -24.11
N ALA A 76 18.16 4.94 -25.29
CA ALA A 76 18.19 3.95 -26.39
C ALA A 76 18.03 2.48 -25.94
N PRO A 77 16.96 2.12 -25.20
CA PRO A 77 16.79 0.75 -24.71
C PRO A 77 16.60 -0.23 -25.87
N SER A 78 17.08 -1.47 -25.70
CA SER A 78 16.65 -2.57 -26.57
C SER A 78 15.22 -2.97 -26.26
N GLU A 79 14.51 -3.49 -27.25
CA GLU A 79 13.12 -3.97 -27.10
C GLU A 79 12.98 -4.98 -25.97
N ALA A 80 13.86 -6.00 -25.94
CA ALA A 80 13.87 -7.00 -24.87
C ALA A 80 14.09 -6.42 -23.45
N LEU A 81 14.89 -5.35 -23.33
CA LEU A 81 15.08 -4.65 -22.06
C LEU A 81 13.82 -3.90 -21.66
N CYS A 82 13.16 -3.27 -22.63
CA CYS A 82 11.93 -2.50 -22.45
C CYS A 82 10.79 -3.38 -21.95
N THR A 83 10.58 -4.52 -22.61
CA THR A 83 9.59 -5.53 -22.23
C THR A 83 9.83 -6.01 -20.80
N ARG A 84 11.08 -6.35 -20.43
CA ARG A 84 11.41 -6.80 -19.06
C ARG A 84 11.10 -5.74 -18.00
N PHE A 85 11.44 -4.48 -18.26
CA PHE A 85 11.16 -3.40 -17.32
C PHE A 85 9.65 -3.14 -17.18
N LEU A 86 8.90 -3.15 -18.28
CA LEU A 86 7.45 -2.99 -18.27
C LEU A 86 6.76 -4.10 -17.48
N TYR A 87 7.02 -5.36 -17.81
CA TYR A 87 6.45 -6.48 -17.05
C TYR A 87 6.88 -6.43 -15.58
N GLY A 88 8.16 -6.17 -15.31
CA GLY A 88 8.70 -6.09 -13.95
C GLY A 88 8.02 -5.00 -13.10
N SER A 89 7.88 -3.78 -13.63
CA SER A 89 7.27 -2.67 -12.90
C SER A 89 5.78 -2.91 -12.65
N GLN A 90 5.03 -3.40 -13.66
CA GLN A 90 3.61 -3.68 -13.53
C GLN A 90 3.31 -4.82 -12.55
N TYR A 91 4.06 -5.92 -12.59
CA TYR A 91 3.86 -7.01 -11.62
C TYR A 91 4.20 -6.60 -10.19
N MET A 92 5.20 -5.74 -9.98
CA MET A 92 5.50 -5.23 -8.64
C MET A 92 4.37 -4.35 -8.10
N ILE A 93 3.72 -3.55 -8.94
CA ILE A 93 2.53 -2.76 -8.56
C ILE A 93 1.36 -3.69 -8.20
N ILE A 94 1.15 -4.76 -8.96
CA ILE A 94 0.12 -5.77 -8.64
C ILE A 94 0.42 -6.44 -7.29
N ILE A 95 1.68 -6.82 -7.04
CA ILE A 95 2.11 -7.41 -5.77
C ILE A 95 1.88 -6.42 -4.61
N GLN A 96 2.23 -5.14 -4.77
CA GLN A 96 1.94 -4.11 -3.77
C GLN A 96 0.43 -4.02 -3.49
N GLY A 97 -0.40 -4.05 -4.54
CA GLY A 97 -1.85 -4.06 -4.43
C GLY A 97 -2.36 -5.25 -3.61
N ALA A 98 -1.87 -6.45 -3.94
CA ALA A 98 -2.24 -7.70 -3.28
C ALA A 98 -1.90 -7.70 -1.78
N LEU A 99 -0.71 -7.20 -1.44
CA LEU A 99 -0.27 -7.09 -0.05
C LEU A 99 -1.11 -6.06 0.72
N SER A 100 -1.42 -4.91 0.10
CA SER A 100 -2.29 -3.90 0.70
C SER A 100 -3.69 -4.44 0.97
N GLU A 101 -4.29 -5.15 0.02
CA GLU A 101 -5.60 -5.78 0.23
C GLU A 101 -5.56 -6.86 1.29
N THR A 102 -4.47 -7.61 1.39
CA THR A 102 -4.29 -8.60 2.46
C THR A 102 -4.40 -7.94 3.82
N VAL A 103 -3.79 -6.77 4.02
CA VAL A 103 -3.89 -6.02 5.28
C VAL A 103 -5.34 -5.59 5.56
N ILE A 104 -6.05 -5.07 4.55
CA ILE A 104 -7.46 -4.66 4.68
C ILE A 104 -8.37 -5.85 4.97
N ALA A 105 -8.16 -6.98 4.29
CA ALA A 105 -8.91 -8.21 4.48
C ALA A 105 -8.70 -8.78 5.89
N LEU A 106 -7.44 -8.95 6.32
CA LEU A 106 -7.12 -9.45 7.67
C LEU A 106 -7.76 -8.58 8.77
N ARG A 107 -7.72 -7.27 8.58
CA ARG A 107 -8.35 -6.32 9.49
C ARG A 107 -9.87 -6.48 9.49
N THR A 108 -10.50 -6.49 8.33
CA THR A 108 -11.96 -6.64 8.20
C THR A 108 -12.42 -7.95 8.83
N TRP A 109 -11.64 -9.02 8.66
CA TRP A 109 -11.89 -10.31 9.31
C TRP A 109 -11.84 -10.22 10.84
N ALA A 110 -10.86 -9.48 11.39
CA ALA A 110 -10.77 -9.24 12.83
C ALA A 110 -11.96 -8.42 13.37
N LEU A 111 -12.46 -7.43 12.63
CA LEU A 111 -13.65 -6.65 12.99
C LEU A 111 -14.92 -7.53 13.09
N TRP A 112 -14.98 -8.60 12.30
CA TRP A 112 -16.08 -9.55 12.26
C TRP A 112 -15.90 -10.74 13.20
N ASP A 113 -15.20 -10.55 14.32
CA ASP A 113 -14.92 -11.57 15.35
C ASP A 113 -14.34 -12.87 14.77
N ARG A 114 -13.54 -12.75 13.69
CA ARG A 114 -12.93 -13.89 12.98
C ARG A 114 -13.94 -14.93 12.46
N ARG A 115 -15.17 -14.53 12.14
CA ARG A 115 -16.19 -15.42 11.55
C ARG A 115 -15.71 -16.03 10.23
N ARG A 116 -15.82 -17.36 10.10
CA ARG A 116 -15.35 -18.11 8.92
C ARG A 116 -16.06 -17.71 7.63
N GLY A 117 -17.36 -17.43 7.67
CA GLY A 117 -18.11 -17.00 6.48
C GLY A 117 -17.60 -15.68 5.90
N VAL A 118 -17.22 -14.73 6.77
CA VAL A 118 -16.61 -13.47 6.34
C VAL A 118 -15.21 -13.71 5.79
N ALA A 119 -14.42 -14.60 6.39
CA ALA A 119 -13.10 -14.95 5.86
C ALA A 119 -13.18 -15.47 4.41
N VAL A 120 -14.13 -16.38 4.14
CA VAL A 120 -14.35 -16.91 2.78
C VAL A 120 -14.71 -15.79 1.82
N LEU A 121 -15.64 -14.90 2.18
CA LEU A 121 -16.00 -13.75 1.35
C LEU A 121 -14.79 -12.86 1.05
N LEU A 122 -13.98 -12.51 2.06
CA LEU A 122 -12.83 -11.64 1.89
C LEU A 122 -11.74 -12.26 1.00
N VAL A 123 -11.54 -13.59 1.09
CA VAL A 123 -10.61 -14.33 0.22
C VAL A 123 -11.14 -14.37 -1.21
N LEU A 124 -12.44 -14.55 -1.42
CA LEU A 124 -13.03 -14.52 -2.76
C LEU A 124 -12.85 -13.15 -3.43
N LEU A 125 -13.06 -12.06 -2.69
CA LEU A 125 -12.81 -10.69 -3.18
C LEU A 125 -11.33 -10.48 -3.53
N TRP A 126 -10.43 -10.92 -2.65
CA TRP A 126 -9.00 -10.83 -2.90
C TRP A 126 -8.59 -11.63 -4.16
N CYS A 127 -9.09 -12.86 -4.31
CA CYS A 127 -8.82 -13.67 -5.49
C CYS A 127 -9.37 -13.04 -6.78
N GLU A 128 -10.57 -12.48 -6.73
CA GLU A 128 -11.19 -11.76 -7.85
C GLU A 128 -10.30 -10.60 -8.30
N ALA A 129 -9.94 -9.71 -7.38
CA ALA A 129 -9.11 -8.55 -7.68
C ALA A 129 -7.78 -8.96 -8.32
N ILE A 130 -7.07 -9.94 -7.74
CA ILE A 130 -5.75 -10.36 -8.25
C ILE A 130 -5.83 -11.06 -9.60
N ILE A 131 -6.77 -11.98 -9.78
CA ILE A 131 -6.90 -12.72 -11.04
C ILE A 131 -7.28 -11.75 -12.17
N VAL A 132 -8.28 -10.91 -11.94
CA VAL A 132 -8.80 -9.98 -12.95
C VAL A 132 -7.74 -8.94 -13.31
N CYS A 133 -7.06 -8.34 -12.32
CA CYS A 133 -6.04 -7.33 -12.58
C CYS A 133 -4.82 -7.91 -13.28
N THR A 134 -4.38 -9.10 -12.88
CA THR A 134 -3.25 -9.78 -13.54
C THR A 134 -3.59 -10.13 -14.98
N PHE A 135 -4.79 -10.65 -15.24
CA PHE A 135 -5.24 -10.99 -16.58
C PHE A 135 -5.32 -9.76 -17.50
N TYR A 136 -5.95 -8.67 -17.06
CA TYR A 136 -6.06 -7.47 -17.88
C TYR A 136 -4.72 -6.75 -18.06
N THR A 137 -3.85 -6.76 -17.05
CA THR A 137 -2.50 -6.18 -17.18
C THR A 137 -1.64 -7.01 -18.13
N HIS A 138 -1.67 -8.34 -17.99
CA HIS A 138 -0.90 -9.22 -18.88
C HIS A 138 -1.40 -9.12 -20.32
N SER A 139 -2.72 -9.13 -20.54
CA SER A 139 -3.29 -8.97 -21.88
C SER A 139 -3.02 -7.59 -22.48
N ALA A 140 -2.97 -6.53 -21.67
CA ALA A 140 -2.58 -5.19 -22.13
C ALA A 140 -1.09 -5.12 -22.55
N LEU A 141 -0.22 -5.87 -21.87
CA LEU A 141 1.20 -5.96 -22.20
C LEU A 141 1.49 -6.93 -23.35
N SER A 142 0.67 -7.97 -23.52
CA SER A 142 0.86 -9.00 -24.56
C SER A 142 0.27 -8.63 -25.92
N VAL A 143 -0.24 -7.40 -26.12
CA VAL A 143 -0.69 -6.93 -27.44
C VAL A 143 0.52 -6.58 -28.31
N GLU A 144 1.31 -7.61 -28.60
CA GLU A 144 2.43 -7.60 -29.52
C GLU A 144 2.04 -8.48 -30.73
N GLU A 145 2.06 -7.88 -31.91
CA GLU A 145 2.12 -8.55 -33.22
C GLU A 145 0.91 -9.40 -33.66
N SER A 146 -0.19 -8.76 -34.09
CA SER A 146 -1.00 -9.35 -35.16
C SER A 146 -0.39 -8.95 -36.50
N ASP A 147 0.42 -9.84 -37.04
CA ASP A 147 0.89 -9.88 -38.43
C ASP A 147 -0.31 -9.68 -39.38
N SER A 148 -0.54 -8.42 -39.76
CA SER A 148 -1.56 -8.06 -40.73
C SER A 148 -0.87 -7.47 -41.94
N LEU A 149 -0.63 -8.37 -42.89
CA LEU A 149 -0.61 -8.16 -44.33
C LEU A 149 0.26 -6.98 -44.83
N GLN A 150 1.41 -7.35 -45.40
CA GLN A 150 2.26 -6.55 -46.27
C GLN A 150 1.53 -5.39 -47.01
N LEU A 151 1.61 -4.19 -46.45
CA LEU A 151 1.39 -2.93 -47.16
C LEU A 151 2.59 -2.02 -46.86
N PRO A 152 3.26 -1.46 -47.88
CA PRO A 152 4.48 -0.70 -47.70
C PRO A 152 4.12 0.75 -47.35
N THR A 153 3.67 1.03 -46.13
CA THR A 153 3.67 2.40 -45.62
C THR A 153 3.60 2.42 -44.10
N ILE A 154 4.65 3.00 -43.50
CA ILE A 154 4.83 3.37 -42.08
C ILE A 154 5.04 2.16 -41.13
N PRO A 155 6.26 1.94 -40.61
CA PRO A 155 6.49 0.90 -39.63
C PRO A 155 5.80 1.28 -38.32
N HIS A 156 4.76 0.54 -37.94
CA HIS A 156 4.20 0.54 -36.58
C HIS A 156 5.23 -0.04 -35.60
N ARG A 157 6.20 0.79 -35.21
CA ARG A 157 7.26 0.49 -34.25
C ARG A 157 6.70 0.69 -32.83
N ARG A 158 6.01 -0.33 -32.30
CA ARG A 158 5.19 -0.26 -31.07
C ARG A 158 5.96 -0.25 -29.73
N TYR A 159 7.29 -0.35 -29.74
CA TYR A 159 8.09 -0.41 -28.51
C TYR A 159 9.26 0.58 -28.45
N LEU A 160 9.47 1.37 -29.50
CA LEU A 160 10.60 2.27 -29.58
C LEU A 160 10.11 3.59 -30.15
N ARG A 161 10.04 4.63 -29.30
CA ARG A 161 10.24 5.98 -29.83
C ARG A 161 11.62 5.95 -30.45
N ASP A 162 11.69 6.05 -31.78
CA ASP A 162 12.98 6.12 -32.45
C ASP A 162 13.79 7.25 -31.80
N ALA A 163 14.98 6.90 -31.32
CA ALA A 163 15.90 7.84 -30.69
C ALA A 163 16.28 9.01 -31.62
N SER A 164 15.90 8.96 -32.91
CA SER A 164 16.01 10.04 -33.88
C SER A 164 14.94 11.13 -33.76
N ASP A 165 13.78 10.85 -33.14
CA ASP A 165 12.60 11.73 -33.18
C ASP A 165 12.27 12.36 -31.80
N SER A 166 13.12 12.18 -30.79
CA SER A 166 13.04 12.95 -29.55
C SER A 166 13.95 14.18 -29.64
N PRO A 167 13.43 15.42 -29.68
CA PRO A 167 14.23 16.65 -29.69
C PRO A 167 14.84 16.97 -28.30
N GLY A 168 15.50 15.99 -27.67
CA GLY A 168 16.08 16.10 -26.33
C GLY A 168 17.30 15.21 -26.11
N PHE A 169 17.79 15.12 -24.87
CA PHE A 169 19.04 14.45 -24.45
C PHE A 169 19.11 12.91 -24.66
N GLY A 170 18.34 12.31 -25.58
CA GLY A 170 18.33 10.86 -25.84
C GLY A 170 17.59 10.02 -24.78
N LEU A 171 16.81 10.66 -23.90
CA LEU A 171 15.98 10.01 -22.88
C LEU A 171 14.63 9.57 -23.49
N ALA A 172 14.67 8.59 -24.39
CA ALA A 172 13.47 8.06 -25.03
C ALA A 172 12.60 7.25 -24.06
N GLY A 173 13.23 6.55 -23.11
CA GLY A 173 12.56 5.72 -22.12
C GLY A 173 11.74 4.58 -22.71
N CYS A 174 11.08 3.85 -21.82
CA CYS A 174 10.11 2.81 -22.12
C CYS A 174 8.74 3.26 -21.67
N ILE A 175 8.01 3.91 -22.57
CA ILE A 175 6.67 4.45 -22.29
C ILE A 175 5.64 3.52 -22.91
N TRP A 176 4.69 3.08 -22.10
CA TRP A 176 3.51 2.39 -22.58
C TRP A 176 2.44 3.41 -22.96
N ILE A 177 2.16 3.55 -24.25
CA ILE A 177 1.06 4.37 -24.77
C ILE A 177 -0.03 3.39 -25.21
N ALA A 178 -1.19 3.46 -24.57
CA ALA A 178 -2.32 2.61 -24.93
C ALA A 178 -2.87 3.05 -26.30
N ASP A 179 -2.57 2.31 -27.37
CA ASP A 179 -3.15 2.56 -28.69
C ASP A 179 -4.58 1.97 -28.82
N GLY A 180 -5.02 1.19 -27.83
CA GLY A 180 -6.37 0.62 -27.77
C GLY A 180 -7.32 1.49 -26.96
N THR A 181 -8.63 1.23 -27.08
CA THR A 181 -9.58 1.66 -26.06
C THR A 181 -8.96 1.28 -24.71
N GLY A 182 -8.80 2.23 -23.78
CA GLY A 182 -8.20 1.99 -22.45
C GLY A 182 -9.00 1.01 -21.58
N ALA A 183 -9.80 0.15 -22.20
CA ALA A 183 -10.68 -0.84 -21.65
C ALA A 183 -9.94 -1.85 -20.76
N GLN A 184 -8.75 -2.34 -21.14
CA GLN A 184 -8.02 -3.29 -20.28
C GLN A 184 -7.62 -2.65 -18.95
N LEU A 185 -7.00 -1.46 -19.00
CA LEU A 185 -6.67 -0.70 -17.78
C LEU A 185 -7.94 -0.34 -17.00
N THR A 186 -8.97 0.15 -17.67
CA THR A 186 -10.26 0.48 -17.04
C THR A 186 -10.86 -0.72 -16.32
N ASN A 187 -10.87 -1.89 -16.96
CA ASN A 187 -11.38 -3.13 -16.38
C ASN A 187 -10.57 -3.56 -15.14
N SER A 188 -9.25 -3.36 -15.15
CA SER A 188 -8.42 -3.62 -13.96
C SER A 188 -8.78 -2.70 -12.79
N TYR A 189 -9.01 -1.40 -13.04
CA TYR A 189 -9.45 -0.46 -12.00
C TYR A 189 -10.84 -0.75 -11.48
N ILE A 190 -11.75 -1.22 -12.35
CA ILE A 190 -13.09 -1.64 -11.93
C ILE A 190 -12.99 -2.77 -10.90
N ALA A 191 -12.15 -3.78 -11.14
CA ALA A 191 -11.97 -4.90 -10.20
C ALA A 191 -11.46 -4.44 -8.82
N TRP A 192 -10.38 -3.64 -8.77
CA TRP A 192 -9.91 -3.05 -7.51
C TRP A 192 -11.01 -2.24 -6.80
N THR A 193 -11.75 -1.42 -7.55
CA THR A 193 -12.80 -0.57 -6.99
C THR A 193 -13.94 -1.40 -6.40
N VAL A 194 -14.36 -2.48 -7.07
CA VAL A 194 -15.41 -3.38 -6.58
C VAL A 194 -14.97 -4.02 -5.26
N SER A 195 -13.77 -4.60 -5.20
CA SER A 195 -13.27 -5.22 -3.98
C SER A 195 -13.12 -4.22 -2.83
N GLU A 196 -12.59 -3.03 -3.09
CA GLU A 196 -12.39 -1.98 -2.06
C GLU A 196 -13.69 -1.38 -1.55
N THR A 197 -14.68 -1.16 -2.42
CA THR A 197 -15.99 -0.67 -2.01
C THR A 197 -16.74 -1.70 -1.16
N LEU A 198 -16.58 -2.99 -1.45
CA LEU A 198 -17.14 -4.06 -0.61
C LEU A 198 -16.44 -4.16 0.75
N TYR A 199 -15.11 -4.00 0.82
CA TYR A 199 -14.41 -3.88 2.10
C TYR A 199 -14.87 -2.66 2.91
N LEU A 200 -15.07 -1.51 2.25
CA LEU A 200 -15.61 -0.30 2.87
C LEU A 200 -17.01 -0.56 3.42
N TYR A 201 -17.89 -1.20 2.65
CA TYR A 201 -19.26 -1.51 3.04
C TYR A 201 -19.30 -2.45 4.25
N LEU A 202 -18.50 -3.52 4.25
CA LEU A 202 -18.40 -4.44 5.39
C LEU A 202 -17.89 -3.76 6.67
N THR A 203 -16.96 -2.81 6.52
CA THR A 203 -16.43 -2.00 7.63
C THR A 203 -17.50 -1.07 8.18
N LEU A 204 -18.27 -0.42 7.30
CA LEU A 204 -19.36 0.50 7.64
C LEU A 204 -20.50 -0.21 8.38
N ILE A 205 -20.98 -1.35 7.86
CA ILE A 205 -22.03 -2.13 8.51
C ILE A 205 -21.62 -2.47 9.93
N ARG A 206 -20.40 -2.98 10.09
CA ARG A 206 -19.92 -3.43 11.39
C ARG A 206 -19.76 -2.25 12.36
N GLY A 207 -19.24 -1.11 11.88
CA GLY A 207 -19.16 0.13 12.65
C GLY A 207 -20.52 0.63 13.11
N ALA A 208 -21.53 0.62 12.23
CA ALA A 208 -22.89 1.05 12.55
C ALA A 208 -23.57 0.13 13.59
N ILE A 209 -23.39 -1.19 13.48
CA ILE A 209 -23.90 -2.16 14.47
C ILE A 209 -23.31 -1.87 15.85
N HIS A 210 -21.99 -1.63 15.93
CA HIS A 210 -21.31 -1.39 17.20
C HIS A 210 -21.72 -0.04 17.81
N TRP A 211 -21.83 1.00 16.97
CA TRP A 211 -22.32 2.31 17.38
C TRP A 211 -23.71 2.23 18.02
N ARG A 212 -24.64 1.50 17.39
CA ARG A 212 -26.00 1.36 17.90
C ARG A 212 -26.04 0.65 19.26
N ASN A 213 -25.11 -0.25 19.52
CA ASN A 213 -25.07 -1.05 20.75
C ASN A 213 -24.34 -0.36 21.91
N LYS A 214 -23.87 0.91 21.74
CA LYS A 214 -23.19 1.74 22.76
C LYS A 214 -22.00 1.09 23.50
N SER A 215 -21.50 -0.04 23.03
CA SER A 215 -20.22 -0.56 23.47
C SER A 215 -19.17 0.18 22.67
N PHE A 216 -18.33 1.01 23.27
CA PHE A 216 -17.15 1.53 22.61
C PHE A 216 -16.00 1.47 23.61
N ALA A 217 -15.14 0.47 23.44
CA ALA A 217 -13.81 0.51 24.02
C ALA A 217 -12.91 1.40 23.14
N ASN A 218 -12.03 2.18 23.77
CA ASN A 218 -11.14 3.13 23.07
C ASN A 218 -10.35 2.49 21.90
N LEU A 219 -9.89 1.24 22.05
CA LEU A 219 -9.17 0.49 21.00
C LEU A 219 -10.01 0.27 19.74
N LEU A 220 -11.28 -0.08 19.94
CA LEU A 220 -12.19 -0.38 18.84
C LEU A 220 -12.47 0.89 18.04
N THR A 221 -12.66 2.03 18.71
CA THR A 221 -12.89 3.33 18.04
C THR A 221 -11.74 3.71 17.10
N VAL A 222 -10.48 3.57 17.56
CA VAL A 222 -9.29 3.81 16.71
C VAL A 222 -9.27 2.84 15.54
N LEU A 223 -9.54 1.57 15.80
CA LEU A 223 -9.58 0.53 14.77
C LEU A 223 -10.73 0.75 13.75
N TYR A 224 -11.87 1.30 14.12
CA TYR A 224 -12.94 1.61 13.15
C TYR A 224 -12.64 2.87 12.35
N ARG A 225 -12.19 3.94 13.02
CA ARG A 225 -11.87 5.22 12.38
C ARG A 225 -10.82 5.04 11.29
N ASP A 226 -9.72 4.37 11.64
CA ASP A 226 -8.62 4.16 10.72
C ASP A 226 -8.96 3.13 9.62
N ALA A 227 -10.01 2.31 9.80
CA ALA A 227 -10.47 1.34 8.79
C ALA A 227 -11.31 2.05 7.75
N PHE A 228 -12.27 2.80 8.23
CA PHE A 228 -13.15 3.60 7.41
C PHE A 228 -12.35 4.58 6.56
N LEU A 229 -11.42 5.34 7.16
CA LEU A 229 -10.65 6.34 6.43
C LEU A 229 -9.83 5.75 5.29
N VAL A 230 -9.16 4.62 5.51
CA VAL A 230 -8.32 3.99 4.48
C VAL A 230 -9.17 3.43 3.35
N SER A 231 -10.22 2.66 3.66
CA SER A 231 -11.09 2.11 2.63
C SER A 231 -11.83 3.21 1.85
N PHE A 232 -12.17 4.32 2.52
CA PHE A 232 -12.79 5.49 1.88
C PHE A 232 -11.82 6.20 0.93
N VAL A 233 -10.57 6.45 1.38
CA VAL A 233 -9.54 7.09 0.55
C VAL A 233 -9.22 6.23 -0.68
N TYR A 234 -9.06 4.92 -0.52
CA TYR A 234 -8.83 4.01 -1.65
C TYR A 234 -9.97 4.01 -2.65
N SER A 235 -11.21 3.84 -2.18
CA SER A 235 -12.39 3.89 -3.05
C SER A 235 -12.49 5.24 -3.77
N GLY A 236 -12.22 6.35 -3.09
CA GLY A 236 -12.26 7.68 -3.68
C GLY A 236 -11.20 7.89 -4.76
N ILE A 237 -9.96 7.46 -4.52
CA ILE A 237 -8.87 7.55 -5.50
C ILE A 237 -9.18 6.67 -6.73
N ALA A 238 -9.63 5.43 -6.50
CA ALA A 238 -9.93 4.48 -7.58
C ALA A 238 -11.11 4.95 -8.45
N ILE A 239 -12.19 5.44 -7.83
CA ILE A 239 -13.33 6.03 -8.56
C ILE A 239 -12.90 7.26 -9.35
N THR A 240 -12.06 8.12 -8.76
CA THR A 240 -11.56 9.32 -9.47
C THR A 240 -10.72 8.93 -10.69
N ALA A 241 -9.84 7.93 -10.56
CA ALA A 241 -9.07 7.41 -11.69
C ALA A 241 -9.99 6.86 -12.80
N LEU A 242 -11.03 6.10 -12.46
CA LEU A 242 -12.02 5.60 -13.42
C LEU A 242 -12.75 6.72 -14.16
N VAL A 243 -13.21 7.74 -13.45
CA VAL A 243 -13.88 8.90 -14.06
C VAL A 243 -12.94 9.64 -15.01
N LEU A 244 -11.68 9.81 -14.63
CA LEU A 244 -10.67 10.46 -15.47
C LEU A 244 -10.36 9.65 -16.74
N LEU A 245 -10.33 8.31 -16.66
CA LEU A 245 -10.20 7.46 -17.84
C LEU A 245 -11.40 7.61 -18.79
N HIS A 246 -12.62 7.62 -18.25
CA HIS A 246 -13.84 7.75 -19.07
C HIS A 246 -14.04 9.14 -19.67
N THR A 247 -13.56 10.19 -19.01
CA THR A 247 -13.64 11.58 -19.50
C THR A 247 -12.52 11.95 -20.48
N GLY A 248 -11.67 10.98 -20.86
CA GLY A 248 -10.59 11.20 -21.82
C GLY A 248 -9.41 12.00 -21.25
N GLN A 249 -9.16 11.88 -19.94
CA GLN A 249 -8.06 12.57 -19.23
C GLN A 249 -7.00 11.57 -18.75
N PRO A 250 -6.31 10.83 -19.65
CA PRO A 250 -5.42 9.73 -19.28
C PRO A 250 -4.18 10.17 -18.49
N VAL A 251 -3.70 11.40 -18.71
CA VAL A 251 -2.56 11.96 -17.96
C VAL A 251 -2.91 12.12 -16.48
N TRP A 252 -4.09 12.67 -16.19
CA TRP A 252 -4.57 12.81 -14.82
C TRP A 252 -4.93 11.46 -14.21
N ALA A 253 -5.53 10.56 -14.98
CA ALA A 253 -5.77 9.19 -14.51
C ALA A 253 -4.47 8.51 -14.06
N ASN A 254 -3.41 8.61 -14.85
CA ASN A 254 -2.08 8.11 -14.49
C ASN A 254 -1.51 8.77 -13.22
N ALA A 255 -1.74 10.07 -13.04
CA ALA A 255 -1.34 10.77 -11.80
C ALA A 255 -2.02 10.15 -10.57
N PHE A 256 -3.34 9.94 -10.63
CA PHE A 256 -4.09 9.29 -9.56
C PHE A 256 -3.67 7.83 -9.37
N THR A 257 -3.38 7.09 -10.43
CA THR A 257 -2.83 5.72 -10.36
C THR A 257 -1.54 5.64 -9.59
N MET A 258 -0.57 6.51 -9.87
CA MET A 258 0.72 6.44 -9.19
C MET A 258 0.60 6.89 -7.74
N PHE A 259 -0.28 7.86 -7.45
CA PHE A 259 -0.60 8.24 -6.08
C PHE A 259 -1.31 7.12 -5.33
N TYR A 260 -2.21 6.41 -6.00
CA TYR A 260 -2.89 5.23 -5.50
C TYR A 260 -1.89 4.12 -5.15
N ALA A 261 -0.94 3.83 -6.03
CA ALA A 261 0.11 2.83 -5.79
C ALA A 261 0.97 3.18 -4.56
N ALA A 262 1.36 4.45 -4.39
CA ALA A 262 2.08 4.89 -3.20
C ALA A 262 1.20 4.80 -1.93
N SER A 263 -0.08 5.18 -2.04
CA SER A 263 -1.05 5.07 -0.95
C SER A 263 -1.22 3.62 -0.47
N LYS A 264 -1.14 2.65 -1.39
CA LYS A 264 -1.16 1.20 -1.08
C LYS A 264 0.02 0.71 -0.24
N ALA A 265 1.06 1.52 -0.04
CA ALA A 265 2.12 1.23 0.92
C ALA A 265 2.01 2.04 2.21
N VAL A 266 1.63 3.31 2.10
CA VAL A 266 1.58 4.26 3.22
C VAL A 266 0.42 3.95 4.18
N LEU A 267 -0.80 3.82 3.65
CA LEU A 267 -2.00 3.71 4.50
C LEU A 267 -2.04 2.42 5.33
N PRO A 268 -1.72 1.23 4.80
CA PRO A 268 -1.69 0.01 5.59
C PRO A 268 -0.59 0.05 6.66
N GLY A 269 0.55 0.69 6.36
CA GLY A 269 1.62 0.92 7.31
C GLY A 269 1.16 1.75 8.51
N ARG A 270 0.50 2.88 8.26
CA ARG A 270 -0.06 3.74 9.33
C ARG A 270 -1.06 3.00 10.20
N ILE A 271 -1.93 2.19 9.60
CA ILE A 271 -2.91 1.37 10.35
C ILE A 271 -2.19 0.45 11.33
N ILE A 272 -1.19 -0.29 10.86
CA ILE A 272 -0.48 -1.28 11.68
C ILE A 272 0.27 -0.60 12.82
N LEU A 273 0.90 0.55 12.57
CA LEU A 273 1.57 1.34 13.60
C LEU A 273 0.58 1.85 14.65
N ASN A 274 -0.50 2.50 14.23
CA ASN A 274 -1.54 3.02 15.13
C ASN A 274 -2.15 1.90 15.99
N LEU A 275 -2.36 0.71 15.40
CA LEU A 275 -2.89 -0.44 16.12
C LEU A 275 -1.90 -0.95 17.18
N ARG A 276 -0.60 -1.04 16.85
CA ARG A 276 0.43 -1.47 17.80
C ARG A 276 0.63 -0.46 18.92
N GLU A 277 0.59 0.83 18.61
CA GLU A 277 0.65 1.90 19.62
C GLU A 277 -0.54 1.84 20.57
N ALA A 278 -1.76 1.70 20.03
CA ALA A 278 -2.97 1.56 20.84
C ALA A 278 -2.92 0.30 21.72
N ALA A 279 -2.45 -0.83 21.18
CA ALA A 279 -2.29 -2.07 21.95
C ALA A 279 -1.28 -1.92 23.09
N MET A 280 -0.12 -1.30 22.84
CA MET A 280 0.87 -1.02 23.89
C MET A 280 0.35 -0.04 24.95
N SER A 281 -0.46 0.95 24.57
CA SER A 281 -1.05 1.88 25.53
C SER A 281 -1.98 1.18 26.51
N LEU A 282 -2.72 0.16 26.07
CA LEU A 282 -3.62 -0.61 26.93
C LEU A 282 -2.86 -1.54 27.86
N ASP A 283 -1.81 -2.19 27.37
CA ASP A 283 -0.93 -3.05 28.19
C ASP A 283 -0.31 -2.26 29.36
N ASN A 284 0.08 -1.00 29.12
CA ASN A 284 0.55 -0.10 30.19
C ASN A 284 -0.53 0.30 31.20
N TRP A 285 -1.81 0.35 30.79
CA TRP A 285 -2.94 0.60 31.70
C TRP A 285 -3.30 -0.63 32.55
N ASP A 286 -3.07 -1.83 32.02
CA ASP A 286 -3.32 -3.11 32.70
C ASP A 286 -2.26 -3.43 33.78
N ILE A 287 -1.15 -2.69 33.82
CA ILE A 287 -0.20 -2.72 34.95
C ILE A 287 -0.72 -1.74 36.01
N PRO A 288 -1.29 -2.20 37.14
CA PRO A 288 -1.55 -1.30 38.24
C PRO A 288 -0.20 -0.76 38.68
N THR A 289 -0.06 0.57 38.76
CA THR A 289 1.02 1.26 39.46
C THR A 289 1.13 0.72 40.90
N MET A 290 1.84 -0.40 41.08
CA MET A 290 2.54 -0.71 42.32
C MET A 290 3.70 0.29 42.40
N ALA A 291 3.38 1.54 42.74
CA ALA A 291 4.36 2.37 43.39
C ALA A 291 4.77 1.61 44.66
N PRO A 292 6.06 1.30 44.86
CA PRO A 292 6.50 0.83 46.17
C PRO A 292 6.26 2.00 47.13
N SER A 293 5.35 1.83 48.09
CA SER A 293 5.30 2.72 49.23
C SER A 293 6.71 2.78 49.85
N PRO A 294 7.27 3.96 50.14
CA PRO A 294 8.56 4.01 50.81
C PRO A 294 8.42 3.33 52.17
N SER A 295 9.15 2.25 52.34
CA SER A 295 9.19 1.47 53.57
C SER A 295 9.55 2.37 54.74
N MET A 296 8.63 2.52 55.69
CA MET A 296 8.98 2.97 57.04
C MET A 296 9.93 1.93 57.62
N ILE A 297 11.18 2.36 57.80
CA ILE A 297 12.21 1.63 58.53
C ILE A 297 11.75 1.50 59.98
N SER A 298 11.14 0.37 60.32
CA SER A 298 10.94 -0.05 61.71
C SER A 298 12.21 -0.79 62.16
N LEU A 299 13.05 -0.13 62.95
CA LEU A 299 14.14 -0.76 63.68
C LEU A 299 13.59 -1.86 64.60
N HIS A 300 13.98 -3.12 64.37
CA HIS A 300 13.82 -4.18 65.35
C HIS A 300 15.21 -4.67 65.80
N SER A 301 15.52 -4.41 67.06
CA SER A 301 16.72 -4.87 67.77
C SER A 301 16.71 -6.39 68.04
N PRO A 302 17.88 -7.05 68.18
CA PRO A 302 17.99 -8.52 68.20
C PRO A 302 17.69 -9.15 69.58
N PRO A 303 17.44 -10.47 69.65
CA PRO A 303 17.06 -11.15 70.88
C PRO A 303 18.29 -11.53 71.71
N ARG A 304 18.23 -11.27 73.03
CA ARG A 304 19.21 -11.71 74.03
C ARG A 304 18.75 -13.07 74.60
N ARG A 305 19.49 -14.14 74.32
CA ARG A 305 19.42 -15.42 75.04
C ARG A 305 20.26 -15.33 76.31
N THR A 306 19.71 -15.76 77.44
CA THR A 306 20.46 -16.25 78.59
C THR A 306 19.76 -17.49 79.13
N SER A 307 20.50 -18.59 79.16
CA SER A 307 20.16 -19.88 79.77
C SER A 307 20.50 -19.86 81.27
N THR A 308 20.07 -20.94 81.95
CA THR A 308 20.43 -21.42 83.30
C THR A 308 19.82 -20.67 84.49
N ASP A 309 19.47 -21.27 85.63
CA ASP A 309 19.19 -22.63 86.10
C ASP A 309 19.00 -22.43 87.63
N THR A 310 17.87 -22.79 88.25
CA THR A 310 17.81 -23.34 89.63
C THR A 310 16.38 -23.58 90.16
N ASP A 311 16.34 -24.62 90.99
CA ASP A 311 15.22 -25.40 91.51
C ASP A 311 14.32 -24.78 92.60
N ARG A 312 13.10 -25.33 92.62
CA ARG A 312 12.25 -25.83 93.73
C ARG A 312 12.34 -25.22 95.15
N VAL A 313 11.14 -24.98 95.69
CA VAL A 313 10.61 -25.75 96.83
C VAL A 313 9.59 -26.74 96.29
#